data_AF-A0A961YMP7-F1
#
_entry.id   AF-A0A961YMP7-F1
#
_cell.length_a   1.000
_cell.length_b   1.000
_cell.length_c   1.000
_cell.angle_alpha   90.00
_cell.angle_beta   90.00
_cell.angle_gamma   90.00
#
_symmetry.space_group_name_H-M   'P 1'
#
loop_
_entity.id
_entity.type
_entity.pdbx_description
1 polymer ?
#
loop_
_entity_poly.entity_id
_entity_poly.type
_entity_poly.pdbx_seq_one_letter_code
_entity_poly.pdbx_strand_id
1 'polypeptide(L)'
;WDLLNEKLERIQLALSSVMEEQEDISQLVIGMAGNSLFNELFSGSQGLSNDRLGAWFDQATATLGGRDVVETVRELLGNVSRFDFQQVGKDLPKVDLPDLERFFTHTVSRHGRRIFRRDEGLEIKTPDEWKARSYALRDKYEGLVFDRNLRGPNAASRVLGVGHLLFDIALDEARNLPSSFACVDGLVAPLLVVTVEDEVTGTGALVHRLIFGVTEKEGKAEVLRDWELLQVLNAHLPKSSPGGATVDLDAGPMVERLKKAFDADLSLHAPTLQRPVSWSEMLLIPNLQPTGG
;
A
#
# COMPACT_ATOMS: atom_id res chain seq x y z
N TRP A 1 11.58 15.05 18.01
CA TRP A 1 10.27 15.64 17.73
C TRP A 1 9.85 15.31 16.30
N ASP A 2 10.68 15.62 15.29
CA ASP A 2 10.36 15.35 13.88
C ASP A 2 9.99 13.88 13.57
N LEU A 3 10.76 12.91 14.05
CA LEU A 3 10.45 11.47 13.87
C LEU A 3 9.15 11.03 14.53
N LEU A 4 8.75 11.66 15.64
CA LEU A 4 7.50 11.37 16.33
C LEU A 4 6.33 11.93 15.55
N ASN A 5 6.44 13.16 15.07
CA ASN A 5 5.44 13.78 14.20
C ASN A 5 5.29 12.97 12.92
N GLU A 6 6.39 12.59 12.26
CA GLU A 6 6.35 11.79 11.03
C GLU A 6 5.67 10.42 11.26
N LYS A 7 5.91 9.77 12.40
CA LYS A 7 5.27 8.48 12.73
C LYS A 7 3.78 8.65 13.06
N LEU A 8 3.41 9.70 13.80
CA LEU A 8 2.01 10.02 14.09
C LEU A 8 1.25 10.40 12.81
N GLU A 9 1.88 11.18 11.92
CA GLU A 9 1.35 11.52 10.60
C GLU A 9 1.16 10.27 9.74
N ARG A 10 2.10 9.31 9.74
CA ARG A 10 1.94 8.03 9.02
C ARG A 10 0.79 7.19 9.58
N ILE A 11 0.62 7.14 10.91
CA ILE A 11 -0.49 6.45 11.56
C ILE A 11 -1.82 7.14 11.22
N GLN A 12 -1.84 8.47 11.29
CA GLN A 12 -2.98 9.28 10.91
C GLN A 12 -3.32 9.09 9.42
N LEU A 13 -2.35 8.99 8.52
CA LEU A 13 -2.56 8.68 7.11
C LEU A 13 -3.11 7.28 6.86
N ALA A 14 -2.68 6.30 7.65
CA ALA A 14 -3.20 4.93 7.56
C ALA A 14 -4.65 4.85 8.07
N LEU A 15 -5.02 5.67 9.06
CA LEU A 15 -6.33 5.65 9.71
C LEU A 15 -7.32 6.69 9.16
N SER A 16 -6.84 7.75 8.51
CA SER A 16 -7.67 8.83 7.94
C SER A 16 -8.58 8.36 6.82
N SER A 17 -8.23 7.24 6.18
CA SER A 17 -9.10 6.54 5.22
C SER A 17 -10.39 6.00 5.85
N VAL A 18 -10.46 5.91 7.19
CA VAL A 18 -11.56 5.30 7.95
C VAL A 18 -12.25 6.31 8.89
N MET A 19 -11.84 7.58 8.91
CA MET A 19 -12.36 8.60 9.83
C MET A 19 -13.19 9.65 9.08
N GLU A 20 -14.45 9.87 9.50
CA GLU A 20 -15.37 10.87 8.90
C GLU A 20 -15.10 12.32 9.38
N GLU A 21 -14.57 12.51 10.58
CA GLU A 21 -14.18 13.84 11.11
C GLU A 21 -12.72 13.84 11.61
N GLN A 22 -12.03 14.97 11.33
CA GLN A 22 -10.66 15.22 11.76
C GLN A 22 -10.58 15.41 13.28
N GLU A 23 -10.50 14.33 14.04
CA GLU A 23 -9.86 14.40 15.34
C GLU A 23 -8.35 14.38 15.15
N ASP A 24 -7.66 15.35 15.76
CA ASP A 24 -6.22 15.43 15.72
C ASP A 24 -5.64 14.33 16.63
N ILE A 25 -5.41 13.15 16.04
CA ILE A 25 -4.86 11.96 16.71
C ILE A 25 -3.55 12.31 17.41
N SER A 26 -2.78 13.26 16.87
CA SER A 26 -1.55 13.75 17.50
C SER A 26 -1.84 14.40 18.86
N GLN A 27 -2.86 15.27 18.95
CA GLN A 27 -3.29 15.92 20.21
C GLN A 27 -3.85 14.92 21.21
N LEU A 28 -4.58 13.89 20.75
CA LEU A 28 -5.12 12.83 21.61
C LEU A 28 -4.01 11.96 22.21
N VAL A 29 -3.07 11.52 21.39
CA VAL A 29 -1.93 10.70 21.82
C VAL A 29 -0.99 11.52 22.72
N ILE A 30 -0.74 12.80 22.39
CA ILE A 30 0.07 13.72 23.21
C ILE A 30 -0.62 14.05 24.54
N GLY A 31 -1.94 14.22 24.55
CA GLY A 31 -2.70 14.48 25.77
C GLY A 31 -2.78 13.30 26.72
N MET A 32 -2.66 12.06 26.22
CA MET A 32 -2.75 10.83 27.02
C MET A 32 -1.40 10.21 27.40
N ALA A 33 -0.38 10.35 26.56
CA ALA A 33 0.98 9.99 26.89
C ALA A 33 1.48 10.96 27.98
N GLY A 34 1.26 10.64 29.25
CA GLY A 34 1.73 11.47 30.35
C GLY A 34 3.22 11.80 30.23
N ASN A 35 3.67 12.86 30.92
CA ASN A 35 5.04 13.39 30.86
C ASN A 35 6.17 12.35 31.00
N SER A 36 5.90 11.16 31.56
CA SER A 36 6.87 10.06 31.71
C SER A 36 7.34 9.46 30.38
N LEU A 37 6.46 9.29 29.38
CA LEU A 37 6.85 8.74 28.08
C LEU A 37 7.79 9.70 27.33
N PHE A 38 7.46 11.00 27.35
CA PHE A 38 8.29 12.02 26.74
C PHE A 38 9.64 12.17 27.43
N ASN A 39 9.68 12.07 28.76
CA ASN A 39 10.93 12.08 29.52
C ASN A 39 11.80 10.86 29.21
N GLU A 40 11.22 9.69 28.97
CA GLU A 40 11.94 8.46 28.62
C GLU A 40 12.47 8.48 27.17
N LEU A 41 11.66 8.94 26.21
CA LEU A 41 12.09 9.16 24.83
C LEU A 41 13.19 10.24 24.71
N PHE A 42 13.12 11.28 25.55
CA PHE A 42 14.08 12.38 25.51
C PHE A 42 15.36 12.10 26.30
N SER A 43 15.29 11.33 27.40
CA SER A 43 16.48 10.89 28.13
C SER A 43 17.24 9.77 27.41
N GLY A 44 16.52 8.85 26.76
CA GLY A 44 17.12 7.74 26.00
C GLY A 44 17.75 8.12 24.66
N SER A 45 17.40 9.30 24.11
CA SER A 45 17.96 9.82 22.87
C SER A 45 19.22 10.69 23.05
N GLN A 46 19.60 11.03 24.30
CA GLN A 46 20.80 11.83 24.54
C GLN A 46 22.07 11.02 24.24
N GLY A 47 22.87 11.52 23.29
CA GLY A 47 24.17 10.95 22.93
C GLY A 47 24.17 10.00 21.73
N LEU A 48 23.02 9.80 21.08
CA LEU A 48 22.92 9.01 19.84
C LEU A 48 23.18 9.88 18.61
N SER A 49 23.95 9.36 17.65
CA SER A 49 24.17 10.00 16.34
C SER A 49 22.89 9.91 15.47
N ASN A 50 22.66 10.90 14.60
CA ASN A 50 21.45 10.98 13.75
C ASN A 50 21.09 9.66 13.04
N ASP A 51 22.07 8.93 12.51
CA ASP A 51 21.85 7.66 11.80
C ASP A 51 21.33 6.52 12.70
N ARG A 52 21.66 6.55 14.01
CA ARG A 52 21.20 5.55 14.99
C ARG A 52 19.94 5.97 15.72
N LEU A 53 19.64 7.26 15.67
CA LEU A 53 18.49 7.86 16.33
C LEU A 53 17.18 7.41 15.69
N GLY A 54 17.13 7.25 14.35
CA GLY A 54 15.98 6.68 13.64
C GLY A 54 15.67 5.24 14.06
N ALA A 55 16.65 4.34 13.98
CA ALA A 55 16.48 2.93 14.35
C ALA A 55 16.16 2.73 15.85
N TRP A 56 16.81 3.51 16.73
CA TRP A 56 16.51 3.51 18.16
C TRP A 56 15.10 4.05 18.44
N PHE A 57 14.70 5.12 17.74
CA PHE A 57 13.36 5.71 17.86
C PHE A 57 12.28 4.75 17.39
N ASP A 58 12.46 4.07 16.26
CA ASP A 58 11.53 3.06 15.75
C ASP A 58 11.36 1.89 16.73
N GLN A 59 12.46 1.45 17.35
CA GLN A 59 12.45 0.41 18.37
C GLN A 59 11.81 0.88 19.69
N ALA A 60 12.10 2.09 20.14
CA ALA A 60 11.56 2.65 21.38
C ALA A 60 10.07 3.02 21.27
N THR A 61 9.61 3.39 20.08
CA THR A 61 8.21 3.72 19.80
C THR A 61 7.41 2.56 19.20
N ALA A 62 7.97 1.36 19.16
CA ALA A 62 7.23 0.14 18.85
C ALA A 62 6.16 -0.16 19.92
N THR A 63 6.36 0.34 21.14
CA THR A 63 5.40 0.29 22.25
C THR A 63 5.35 1.66 22.93
N LEU A 64 4.25 2.40 22.84
CA LEU A 64 4.07 3.63 23.62
C LEU A 64 3.55 3.25 25.01
N GLY A 65 4.38 3.39 26.05
CA GLY A 65 3.98 3.11 27.44
C GLY A 65 3.70 1.63 27.73
N GLY A 66 4.36 0.71 27.01
CA GLY A 66 4.19 -0.73 27.19
C GLY A 66 2.96 -1.34 26.51
N ARG A 67 2.23 -0.57 25.68
CA ARG A 67 1.14 -1.05 24.83
C ARG A 67 1.42 -0.73 23.36
N ASP A 68 0.90 -1.59 22.48
CA ASP A 68 0.95 -1.37 21.04
C ASP A 68 0.09 -0.14 20.70
N VAL A 69 0.65 0.77 19.91
CA VAL A 69 0.01 2.04 19.51
C VAL A 69 -1.23 1.78 18.69
N VAL A 70 -1.19 0.77 17.82
CA VAL A 70 -2.29 0.36 16.97
C VAL A 70 -3.39 -0.28 17.80
N GLU A 71 -3.04 -1.06 18.82
CA GLU A 71 -3.99 -1.68 19.75
C GLU A 71 -4.67 -0.64 20.64
N THR A 72 -3.92 0.35 21.13
CA THR A 72 -4.45 1.47 21.93
C THR A 72 -5.42 2.31 21.11
N VAL A 73 -5.08 2.62 19.86
CA VAL A 73 -5.95 3.35 18.94
C VAL A 73 -7.19 2.52 18.54
N ARG A 74 -7.04 1.20 18.37
CA ARG A 74 -8.16 0.27 18.11
C ARG A 74 -9.12 0.17 19.30
N GLU A 75 -8.62 0.14 20.53
CA GLU A 75 -9.46 0.16 21.74
C GLU A 75 -10.16 1.50 21.94
N LEU A 76 -9.50 2.62 21.63
CA LEU A 76 -10.07 3.97 21.68
C LEU A 76 -11.19 4.15 20.64
N LEU A 77 -10.95 3.78 19.38
CA LEU A 77 -11.97 3.80 18.32
C LEU A 77 -13.11 2.80 18.59
N GLY A 78 -12.83 1.72 19.33
CA GLY A 78 -13.84 0.74 19.78
C GLY A 78 -14.77 1.24 20.90
N ASN A 79 -14.42 2.34 21.58
CA ASN A 79 -15.23 2.90 22.68
C ASN A 79 -16.00 4.19 22.30
N VAL A 80 -15.81 4.75 21.10
CA VAL A 80 -16.58 5.92 20.66
C VAL A 80 -17.98 5.45 20.24
N SER A 81 -18.94 5.61 21.15
CA SER A 81 -20.34 5.17 21.02
C SER A 81 -21.16 5.94 19.95
N ARG A 82 -20.51 6.47 18.91
CA ARG A 82 -21.08 7.20 17.78
C ARG A 82 -20.62 6.68 16.41
N PHE A 83 -20.03 5.50 16.35
CA PHE A 83 -19.64 4.86 15.08
C PHE A 83 -20.69 3.87 14.60
N ASP A 84 -21.33 4.16 13.47
CA ASP A 84 -22.23 3.21 12.80
C ASP A 84 -21.45 2.34 11.79
N PHE A 85 -20.87 1.25 12.31
CA PHE A 85 -20.12 0.26 11.53
C PHE A 85 -20.98 -0.46 10.47
N GLN A 86 -22.31 -0.31 10.46
CA GLN A 86 -23.17 -0.93 9.45
C GLN A 86 -23.09 -0.23 8.09
N GLN A 87 -22.73 1.07 8.05
CA GLN A 87 -22.54 1.81 6.80
C GLN A 87 -21.11 1.71 6.25
N VAL A 88 -20.08 1.72 7.11
CA VAL A 88 -18.64 1.74 6.72
C VAL A 88 -18.08 0.36 6.32
N GLY A 89 -18.77 -0.74 6.65
CA GLY A 89 -18.32 -2.09 6.33
C GLY A 89 -18.15 -2.40 4.83
N LYS A 90 -18.64 -1.53 3.93
CA LYS A 90 -18.46 -1.65 2.48
C LYS A 90 -17.16 -1.01 1.98
N ASP A 91 -16.69 0.05 2.62
CA ASP A 91 -15.50 0.81 2.20
C ASP A 91 -14.22 0.37 2.92
N LEU A 92 -14.33 -0.49 3.94
CA LEU A 92 -13.17 -1.07 4.60
C LEU A 92 -12.42 -2.03 3.64
N PRO A 93 -11.10 -1.85 3.43
CA PRO A 93 -10.31 -2.77 2.63
C PRO A 93 -10.43 -4.20 3.18
N LYS A 94 -10.89 -5.12 2.33
CA LYS A 94 -11.03 -6.55 2.69
C LYS A 94 -9.77 -7.37 2.39
N VAL A 95 -8.66 -6.67 2.14
CA VAL A 95 -7.35 -7.24 1.81
C VAL A 95 -6.51 -7.38 3.09
N ASP A 96 -5.66 -8.40 3.11
CA ASP A 96 -4.76 -8.69 4.23
C ASP A 96 -3.31 -8.87 3.73
N LEU A 97 -2.35 -9.06 4.63
CA LEU A 97 -0.94 -9.26 4.27
C LEU A 97 -0.69 -10.33 3.21
N PRO A 98 -1.38 -11.49 3.19
CA PRO A 98 -1.17 -12.50 2.16
C PRO A 98 -1.40 -11.98 0.73
N ASP A 99 -2.28 -10.99 0.55
CA ASP A 99 -2.53 -10.38 -0.76
C ASP A 99 -1.31 -9.62 -1.30
N LEU A 100 -0.37 -9.25 -0.43
CA LEU A 100 0.87 -8.57 -0.79
C LEU A 100 1.99 -9.54 -1.21
N GLU A 101 1.84 -10.84 -0.93
CA GLU A 101 2.87 -11.85 -1.25
C GLU A 101 3.13 -11.92 -2.76
N ARG A 102 2.06 -11.84 -3.57
CA ARG A 102 2.16 -11.92 -5.03
C ARG A 102 2.97 -10.76 -5.59
N PHE A 103 2.64 -9.54 -5.19
CA PHE A 103 3.42 -8.34 -5.53
C PHE A 103 4.90 -8.53 -5.20
N PHE A 104 5.20 -8.90 -3.95
CA PHE A 104 6.59 -9.06 -3.50
C PHE A 104 7.34 -10.13 -4.30
N THR A 105 6.70 -11.28 -4.53
CA THR A 105 7.27 -12.38 -5.31
C THR A 105 7.59 -11.95 -6.74
N HIS A 106 6.72 -11.18 -7.37
CA HIS A 106 6.93 -10.69 -8.74
C HIS A 106 8.06 -9.68 -8.82
N THR A 107 8.12 -8.72 -7.90
CA THR A 107 9.19 -7.70 -7.88
C THR A 107 10.55 -8.37 -7.70
N VAL A 108 10.66 -9.33 -6.78
CA VAL A 108 11.89 -10.11 -6.56
C VAL A 108 12.27 -10.94 -7.80
N SER A 109 11.29 -11.53 -8.48
CA SER A 109 11.53 -12.36 -9.66
C SER A 109 12.09 -11.56 -10.84
N ARG A 110 11.74 -10.26 -10.97
CA ARG A 110 12.30 -9.36 -11.99
C ARG A 110 13.82 -9.18 -11.83
N HIS A 111 14.33 -9.30 -10.61
CA HIS A 111 15.76 -9.28 -10.29
C HIS A 111 16.46 -10.64 -10.46
N GLY A 112 15.80 -11.61 -11.10
CA GLY A 112 16.34 -12.96 -11.27
C GLY A 112 16.49 -13.75 -9.97
N ARG A 113 15.83 -13.31 -8.89
CA ARG A 113 15.81 -14.01 -7.60
C ARG A 113 14.55 -14.87 -7.49
N ARG A 114 14.68 -16.04 -6.88
CA ARG A 114 13.55 -16.93 -6.59
C ARG A 114 13.25 -16.90 -5.10
N ILE A 115 11.97 -16.90 -4.76
CA ILE A 115 11.50 -17.11 -3.40
C ILE A 115 11.28 -18.60 -3.21
N PHE A 116 11.82 -19.15 -2.13
CA PHE A 116 11.62 -20.52 -1.73
C PHE A 116 10.63 -20.60 -0.58
N ARG A 117 9.61 -21.45 -0.70
CA ARG A 117 8.69 -21.73 0.41
C ARG A 117 9.29 -22.85 1.27
N ARG A 118 9.37 -22.62 2.58
CA ARG A 118 9.79 -23.57 3.62
C ARG A 118 8.70 -23.71 4.67
N ASP A 119 8.85 -24.69 5.55
CA ASP A 119 7.90 -24.94 6.65
C ASP A 119 7.79 -23.73 7.60
N GLU A 120 8.89 -23.01 7.81
CA GLU A 120 8.98 -21.82 8.68
C GLU A 120 8.66 -20.49 7.97
N GLY A 121 8.32 -20.52 6.67
CA GLY A 121 8.01 -19.34 5.87
C GLY A 121 8.85 -19.22 4.60
N LEU A 122 8.88 -18.02 4.03
CA LEU A 122 9.59 -17.69 2.80
C LEU A 122 11.09 -17.49 3.07
N GLU A 123 11.89 -17.96 2.13
CA GLU A 123 13.32 -17.79 2.08
C GLU A 123 13.70 -17.10 0.77
N ILE A 124 14.52 -16.05 0.87
CA ILE A 124 14.93 -15.23 -0.26
C ILE A 124 16.38 -14.78 -0.11
N LYS A 125 17.12 -14.86 -1.21
CA LYS A 125 18.41 -14.17 -1.35
C LYS A 125 18.16 -12.78 -1.89
N THR A 126 18.64 -11.76 -1.17
CA THR A 126 18.39 -10.36 -1.54
C THR A 126 18.98 -10.06 -2.93
N PRO A 127 18.25 -9.37 -3.81
CA PRO A 127 18.80 -8.83 -5.06
C PRO A 127 20.06 -8.00 -4.80
N ASP A 128 21.09 -8.17 -5.63
CA ASP A 128 22.35 -7.43 -5.43
C ASP A 128 22.16 -5.92 -5.65
N GLU A 129 21.24 -5.54 -6.55
CA GLU A 129 20.86 -4.14 -6.79
C GLU A 129 20.23 -3.48 -5.57
N TRP A 130 19.44 -4.22 -4.78
CA TRP A 130 18.83 -3.69 -3.56
C TRP A 130 19.88 -3.47 -2.48
N LYS A 131 20.83 -4.41 -2.33
CA LYS A 131 21.95 -4.29 -1.40
C LYS A 131 22.85 -3.09 -1.71
N ALA A 132 22.99 -2.73 -2.98
CA ALA A 132 23.72 -1.53 -3.39
C ALA A 132 23.02 -0.23 -2.91
N ARG A 133 21.70 -0.25 -2.74
CA ARG A 133 20.91 0.90 -2.25
C ARG A 133 20.88 1.02 -0.74
N SER A 134 20.98 -0.10 -0.02
CA SER A 134 20.94 -0.10 1.45
C SER A 134 21.82 -1.19 2.06
N TYR A 135 22.85 -0.75 2.80
CA TYR A 135 23.73 -1.63 3.59
C TYR A 135 23.02 -2.29 4.78
N ALA A 136 21.80 -1.83 5.13
CA ALA A 136 21.00 -2.44 6.19
C ALA A 136 20.30 -3.74 5.75
N LEU A 137 20.33 -4.05 4.45
CA LEU A 137 19.80 -5.30 3.93
C LEU A 137 20.73 -6.47 4.24
N ARG A 138 20.13 -7.58 4.69
CA ARG A 138 20.84 -8.84 4.87
C ARG A 138 21.07 -9.51 3.52
N ASP A 139 22.11 -10.33 3.40
CA ASP A 139 22.35 -11.12 2.19
C ASP A 139 21.23 -12.13 1.90
N LYS A 140 20.62 -12.63 2.98
CA LYS A 140 19.60 -13.66 2.95
C LYS A 140 18.58 -13.40 4.06
N TYR A 141 17.33 -13.66 3.76
CA TYR A 141 16.24 -13.67 4.72
C TYR A 141 15.59 -15.05 4.74
N GLU A 142 15.21 -15.50 5.94
CA GLU A 142 14.63 -16.82 6.20
C GLU A 142 13.42 -16.67 7.13
N GLY A 143 12.43 -17.53 6.94
CA GLY A 143 11.22 -17.55 7.75
C GLY A 143 10.35 -16.31 7.61
N LEU A 144 10.41 -15.62 6.47
CA LEU A 144 9.56 -14.46 6.20
C LEU A 144 8.10 -14.88 6.00
N VAL A 145 7.14 -14.17 6.58
CA VAL A 145 5.71 -14.52 6.49
C VAL A 145 4.87 -13.28 6.23
N PHE A 146 3.78 -13.46 5.49
CA PHE A 146 2.73 -12.45 5.34
C PHE A 146 1.59 -12.72 6.32
N ASP A 147 1.89 -12.75 7.62
CA ASP A 147 0.91 -13.03 8.68
C ASP A 147 1.12 -12.11 9.87
N ARG A 148 0.12 -11.27 10.17
CA ARG A 148 0.14 -10.32 11.29
C ARG A 148 0.08 -11.01 12.65
N ASN A 149 -0.37 -12.27 12.68
CA ASN A 149 -0.56 -13.02 13.92
C ASN A 149 0.69 -13.77 14.37
N LEU A 150 1.81 -13.66 13.63
CA LEU A 150 3.06 -14.30 14.04
C LEU A 150 3.53 -13.73 15.39
N ARG A 151 3.58 -14.59 16.41
CA ARG A 151 4.07 -14.24 17.75
C ARG A 151 5.45 -14.83 17.97
N GLY A 152 6.31 -14.08 18.66
CA GLY A 152 7.61 -14.58 19.13
C GLY A 152 8.75 -13.57 19.01
N PRO A 153 9.93 -13.91 19.56
CA PRO A 153 11.13 -13.11 19.38
C PRO A 153 11.44 -13.04 17.88
N ASN A 154 11.68 -11.84 17.36
CA ASN A 154 11.96 -11.54 15.94
C ASN A 154 10.75 -11.52 14.98
N ALA A 155 9.50 -11.59 15.47
CA ALA A 155 8.31 -11.46 14.64
C ALA A 155 8.33 -10.20 13.75
N ALA A 156 8.69 -9.04 14.29
CA ALA A 156 8.79 -7.77 13.56
C ALA A 156 9.79 -7.80 12.37
N SER A 157 10.78 -8.71 12.41
CA SER A 157 11.76 -8.89 11.32
C SER A 157 11.42 -10.03 10.35
N ARG A 158 10.36 -10.80 10.66
CA ARG A 158 9.86 -11.91 9.84
C ARG A 158 8.55 -11.57 9.13
N VAL A 159 7.73 -10.72 9.73
CA VAL A 159 6.47 -10.27 9.11
C VAL A 159 6.79 -9.30 7.96
N LEU A 160 6.49 -9.72 6.74
CA LEU A 160 6.57 -8.89 5.54
C LEU A 160 5.29 -8.09 5.35
N GLY A 161 5.49 -6.81 5.03
CA GLY A 161 4.42 -5.87 4.75
C GLY A 161 4.99 -4.46 4.69
N VAL A 162 4.10 -3.47 4.53
CA VAL A 162 4.47 -2.05 4.57
C VAL A 162 5.18 -1.73 5.89
N GLY A 163 6.34 -1.07 5.82
CA GLY A 163 7.21 -0.77 6.96
C GLY A 163 8.35 -1.77 7.16
N HIS A 164 8.33 -2.92 6.48
CA HIS A 164 9.48 -3.83 6.45
C HIS A 164 10.45 -3.36 5.35
N LEU A 165 11.72 -3.11 5.69
CA LEU A 165 12.74 -2.56 4.78
C LEU A 165 12.79 -3.26 3.41
N LEU A 166 12.76 -4.60 3.39
CA LEU A 166 12.81 -5.38 2.15
C LEU A 166 11.57 -5.16 1.26
N PHE A 167 10.41 -4.95 1.89
CA PHE A 167 9.14 -4.71 1.19
C PHE A 167 9.03 -3.25 0.73
N ASP A 168 9.48 -2.30 1.55
CA ASP A 168 9.48 -0.88 1.20
C ASP A 168 10.40 -0.57 0.01
N ILE A 169 11.56 -1.25 -0.10
CA ILE A 169 12.41 -1.15 -1.28
C ILE A 169 11.71 -1.71 -2.53
N ALA A 170 10.96 -2.80 -2.38
CA ALA A 170 10.17 -3.35 -3.47
C ALA A 170 9.07 -2.37 -3.94
N LEU A 171 8.42 -1.69 -2.99
CA LEU A 171 7.43 -0.64 -3.27
C LEU A 171 8.05 0.58 -3.97
N ASP A 172 9.16 1.08 -3.44
CA ASP A 172 9.88 2.23 -4.02
C ASP A 172 10.31 1.94 -5.45
N GLU A 173 10.84 0.74 -5.72
CA GLU A 173 11.19 0.36 -7.09
C GLU A 173 9.96 0.29 -8.00
N ALA A 174 8.86 -0.33 -7.53
CA ALA A 174 7.65 -0.45 -8.33
C ALA A 174 7.06 0.90 -8.71
N ARG A 175 7.12 1.89 -7.80
CA ARG A 175 6.68 3.27 -8.05
C ARG A 175 7.50 3.99 -9.12
N ASN A 176 8.76 3.59 -9.30
CA ASN A 176 9.70 4.21 -10.24
C ASN A 176 9.72 3.52 -11.61
N LEU A 177 8.81 2.57 -11.87
CA LEU A 177 8.73 1.89 -13.16
C LEU A 177 8.13 2.81 -14.24
N PRO A 178 8.77 2.97 -15.42
CA PRO A 178 8.35 3.92 -16.45
C PRO A 178 7.17 3.42 -17.32
N SER A 179 6.37 2.46 -16.85
CA SER A 179 5.35 1.79 -17.68
C SER A 179 3.96 2.34 -17.42
N SER A 180 3.28 2.81 -18.47
CA SER A 180 1.88 3.25 -18.46
C SER A 180 0.93 2.29 -19.20
N PHE A 181 1.47 1.28 -19.89
CA PHE A 181 0.69 0.28 -20.63
C PHE A 181 1.32 -1.11 -20.47
N ALA A 182 0.49 -2.14 -20.29
CA ALA A 182 0.95 -3.53 -20.27
C ALA A 182 -0.10 -4.50 -20.83
N CYS A 183 0.37 -5.55 -21.51
CA CYS A 183 -0.48 -6.67 -21.89
C CYS A 183 -0.46 -7.74 -20.79
N VAL A 184 -1.63 -8.23 -20.41
CA VAL A 184 -1.80 -9.17 -19.30
C VAL A 184 -2.51 -10.43 -19.78
N ASP A 185 -1.88 -11.57 -19.57
CA ASP A 185 -2.46 -12.88 -19.87
C ASP A 185 -3.63 -13.20 -18.95
N GLY A 186 -4.72 -13.72 -19.54
CA GLY A 186 -5.90 -14.15 -18.78
C GLY A 186 -6.79 -13.01 -18.28
N LEU A 187 -6.47 -11.76 -18.60
CA LEU A 187 -7.37 -10.62 -18.38
C LEU A 187 -8.54 -10.70 -19.38
N VAL A 188 -9.77 -10.55 -18.91
CA VAL A 188 -10.98 -10.75 -19.74
C VAL A 188 -11.38 -9.48 -20.49
N ALA A 189 -11.15 -8.31 -19.89
CA ALA A 189 -11.46 -7.01 -20.44
C ALA A 189 -10.36 -6.00 -20.08
N PRO A 190 -10.19 -4.91 -20.85
CA PRO A 190 -9.22 -3.87 -20.53
C PRO A 190 -9.48 -3.26 -19.14
N LEU A 191 -8.41 -3.04 -18.37
CA LEU A 191 -8.46 -2.49 -17.03
C LEU A 191 -7.63 -1.21 -16.97
N LEU A 192 -8.30 -0.07 -16.81
CA LEU A 192 -7.68 1.23 -16.63
C LEU A 192 -7.53 1.53 -15.14
N VAL A 193 -6.31 1.83 -14.69
CA VAL A 193 -6.05 2.34 -13.35
C VAL A 193 -6.13 3.86 -13.38
N VAL A 194 -7.01 4.42 -12.57
CA VAL A 194 -7.26 5.86 -12.46
C VAL A 194 -6.92 6.32 -11.06
N THR A 195 -6.20 7.42 -10.97
CA THR A 195 -6.01 8.15 -9.71
C THR A 195 -6.98 9.30 -9.64
N VAL A 196 -7.52 9.56 -8.45
CA VAL A 196 -8.32 10.74 -8.11
C VAL A 196 -7.68 11.44 -6.93
N GLU A 197 -7.48 12.74 -7.03
CA GLU A 197 -7.02 13.61 -5.94
C GLU A 197 -7.93 14.82 -5.81
N ASP A 198 -7.95 15.44 -4.63
CA ASP A 198 -8.62 16.73 -4.45
C ASP A 198 -7.76 17.87 -5.03
N GLU A 199 -8.37 18.78 -5.79
CA GLU A 199 -7.69 19.96 -6.29
C GLU A 199 -7.31 20.87 -5.11
N VAL A 200 -6.02 20.86 -4.74
CA VAL A 200 -5.51 21.60 -3.57
C VAL A 200 -5.72 23.10 -3.73
N THR A 201 -6.66 23.67 -2.98
CA THR A 201 -6.80 25.12 -2.82
C THR A 201 -5.80 25.66 -1.81
N GLY A 202 -4.48 25.63 -2.10
CA GLY A 202 -3.46 26.44 -1.41
C GLY A 202 -3.35 26.36 0.13
N THR A 203 -4.02 25.43 0.82
CA THR A 203 -4.13 25.37 2.29
C THR A 203 -3.39 24.18 2.89
N GLY A 204 -2.24 23.78 2.36
CA GLY A 204 -1.27 22.90 3.04
C GLY A 204 -1.79 21.55 3.58
N ALA A 205 -3.00 21.12 3.21
CA ALA A 205 -3.61 19.89 3.68
C ALA A 205 -3.06 18.70 2.90
N LEU A 206 -2.95 17.54 3.58
CA LEU A 206 -2.56 16.27 3.00
C LEU A 206 -3.45 15.95 1.79
N VAL A 207 -2.81 15.76 0.63
CA VAL A 207 -3.49 15.40 -0.61
C VAL A 207 -4.09 14.01 -0.45
N HIS A 208 -5.42 13.92 -0.37
CA HIS A 208 -6.12 12.64 -0.36
C HIS A 208 -6.12 12.06 -1.78
N ARG A 209 -5.38 10.96 -1.96
CA ARG A 209 -5.28 10.23 -3.22
C ARG A 209 -6.06 8.92 -3.15
N LEU A 210 -6.99 8.74 -4.08
CA LEU A 210 -7.78 7.52 -4.25
C LEU A 210 -7.35 6.82 -5.55
N ILE A 211 -7.36 5.49 -5.55
CA ILE A 211 -7.02 4.66 -6.71
C ILE A 211 -8.23 3.79 -7.06
N PHE A 212 -8.54 3.74 -8.36
CA PHE A 212 -9.65 2.97 -8.91
C PHE A 212 -9.19 2.12 -10.08
N GLY A 213 -9.81 0.95 -10.24
CA GLY A 213 -9.80 0.19 -11.47
C GLY A 213 -11.07 0.47 -12.26
N VAL A 214 -10.97 0.65 -13.58
CA VAL A 214 -12.12 0.82 -14.47
C VAL A 214 -12.02 -0.24 -15.55
N THR A 215 -12.99 -1.15 -15.57
CA THR A 215 -13.07 -2.26 -16.52
C THR A 215 -14.42 -2.27 -17.23
N GLU A 216 -14.58 -3.15 -18.20
CA GLU A 216 -15.86 -3.38 -18.86
C GLU A 216 -16.40 -4.77 -18.56
N LYS A 217 -17.68 -4.80 -18.20
CA LYS A 217 -18.42 -6.02 -17.94
C LYS A 217 -19.82 -5.89 -18.52
N GLU A 218 -20.21 -6.84 -19.36
CA GLU A 218 -21.51 -6.87 -20.03
C GLU A 218 -21.83 -5.56 -20.80
N GLY A 219 -20.80 -4.91 -21.35
CA GLY A 219 -20.95 -3.66 -22.11
C GLY A 219 -21.15 -2.41 -21.26
N LYS A 220 -21.00 -2.49 -19.93
CA LYS A 220 -21.01 -1.36 -19.01
C LYS A 220 -19.65 -1.19 -18.34
N ALA A 221 -19.30 0.06 -18.01
CA ALA A 221 -18.15 0.33 -17.17
C ALA A 221 -18.43 -0.16 -15.74
N GLU A 222 -17.51 -0.95 -15.21
CA GLU A 222 -17.49 -1.42 -13.83
C GLU A 222 -16.30 -0.75 -13.15
N VAL A 223 -16.56 -0.11 -12.01
CA VAL A 223 -15.55 0.59 -11.23
C VAL A 223 -15.21 -0.25 -10.01
N LEU A 224 -13.92 -0.53 -9.85
CA LEU A 224 -13.32 -1.29 -8.78
C LEU A 224 -12.65 -0.35 -7.79
N ARG A 225 -12.88 -0.55 -6.49
CA ARG A 225 -12.08 0.06 -5.42
C ARG A 225 -10.65 -0.45 -5.46
N ASP A 226 -9.75 0.22 -4.75
CA ASP A 226 -8.33 -0.15 -4.62
C ASP A 226 -8.11 -1.61 -4.21
N TRP A 227 -8.87 -2.11 -3.23
CA TRP A 227 -8.75 -3.49 -2.74
C TRP A 227 -9.34 -4.51 -3.72
N GLU A 228 -10.41 -4.16 -4.45
CA GLU A 228 -10.99 -4.99 -5.50
C GLU A 228 -10.05 -5.09 -6.69
N LEU A 229 -9.46 -3.95 -7.08
CA LEU A 229 -8.41 -3.87 -8.08
C LEU A 229 -7.23 -4.76 -7.69
N LEU A 230 -6.74 -4.68 -6.45
CA LEU A 230 -5.66 -5.54 -5.97
C LEU A 230 -6.02 -7.03 -6.09
N GLN A 231 -7.22 -7.42 -5.69
CA GLN A 231 -7.69 -8.81 -5.80
C GLN A 231 -7.76 -9.30 -7.26
N VAL A 232 -8.27 -8.47 -8.16
CA VAL A 232 -8.31 -8.76 -9.60
C VAL A 232 -6.89 -8.93 -10.14
N LEU A 233 -5.98 -7.98 -9.85
CA LEU A 233 -4.59 -8.06 -10.29
C LEU A 233 -3.88 -9.29 -9.76
N ASN A 234 -4.13 -9.64 -8.50
CA ASN A 234 -3.58 -10.83 -7.89
C ASN A 234 -4.01 -12.08 -8.65
N ALA A 235 -5.23 -12.17 -9.16
CA ALA A 235 -5.72 -13.35 -9.88
C ALA A 235 -4.97 -13.64 -11.20
N HIS A 236 -4.26 -12.66 -11.76
CA HIS A 236 -3.55 -12.80 -13.02
C HIS A 236 -2.09 -13.18 -12.82
N LEU A 237 -1.64 -14.21 -13.55
CA LEU A 237 -0.26 -14.68 -13.56
C LEU A 237 0.47 -14.05 -14.75
N PRO A 238 1.57 -13.31 -14.56
CA PRO A 238 2.47 -13.01 -15.66
C PRO A 238 3.16 -14.31 -16.07
N LYS A 239 2.76 -14.92 -17.19
CA LYS A 239 3.57 -15.99 -17.80
C LYS A 239 4.88 -15.37 -18.23
N SER A 240 5.96 -15.96 -17.77
CA SER A 240 7.34 -15.52 -17.99
C SER A 240 7.74 -15.84 -19.43
N SER A 241 7.24 -15.06 -20.37
CA SER A 241 7.80 -14.98 -21.71
C SER A 241 7.58 -13.56 -22.18
N PRO A 242 8.65 -12.77 -22.42
CA PRO A 242 8.53 -11.56 -23.21
C PRO A 242 8.26 -11.98 -24.66
N GLY A 243 7.08 -12.54 -24.90
CA GLY A 243 6.54 -12.67 -26.25
C GLY A 243 6.20 -11.26 -26.68
N GLY A 244 6.91 -10.77 -27.69
CA GLY A 244 6.62 -9.50 -28.33
C GLY A 244 5.25 -9.54 -28.99
N ALA A 245 4.20 -9.44 -28.18
CA ALA A 245 2.88 -9.12 -28.66
C ALA A 245 2.92 -7.64 -29.03
N THR A 246 3.29 -7.36 -30.29
CA THR A 246 2.97 -6.09 -30.93
C THR A 246 1.46 -6.05 -31.05
N VAL A 247 0.82 -5.52 -30.02
CA VAL A 247 -0.59 -5.25 -30.06
C VAL A 247 -0.74 -3.89 -30.72
N ASP A 248 -1.09 -3.90 -32.00
CA ASP A 248 -1.52 -2.70 -32.74
C ASP A 248 -2.96 -2.35 -32.27
N LEU A 249 -3.08 -2.00 -31.00
CA LEU A 249 -4.32 -1.48 -30.42
C LEU A 249 -4.12 0.00 -30.16
N ASP A 250 -5.04 0.78 -30.71
CA ASP A 250 -5.15 2.19 -30.42
C ASP A 250 -5.59 2.35 -28.95
N ALA A 251 -4.61 2.42 -28.05
CA ALA A 251 -4.82 2.51 -26.61
C ALA A 251 -5.51 3.84 -26.23
N GLY A 252 -5.33 4.90 -27.03
CA GLY A 252 -5.91 6.22 -26.80
C GLY A 252 -7.44 6.19 -26.69
N PRO A 253 -8.16 5.74 -27.73
CA PRO A 253 -9.62 5.59 -27.69
C PRO A 253 -10.13 4.72 -26.53
N MET A 254 -9.38 3.69 -26.14
CA MET A 254 -9.75 2.82 -25.02
C MET A 254 -9.64 3.56 -23.68
N VAL A 255 -8.54 4.27 -23.45
CA VAL A 255 -8.35 5.11 -22.27
C VAL A 255 -9.44 6.19 -22.21
N GLU A 256 -9.67 6.92 -23.31
CA GLU A 256 -10.67 7.98 -23.38
C GLU A 256 -12.07 7.45 -23.05
N ARG A 257 -12.45 6.30 -23.61
CA ARG A 257 -13.76 5.67 -23.38
C ARG A 257 -13.95 5.27 -21.92
N LEU A 258 -13.00 4.55 -21.33
CA LEU A 258 -13.06 4.10 -19.93
C LEU A 258 -13.01 5.29 -18.97
N LYS A 259 -12.12 6.25 -19.24
CA LYS A 259 -11.98 7.46 -18.43
C LYS A 259 -13.24 8.32 -18.46
N LYS A 260 -13.85 8.51 -19.64
CA LYS A 260 -15.12 9.23 -19.79
C LYS A 260 -16.26 8.54 -19.03
N ALA A 261 -16.30 7.21 -19.04
CA ALA A 261 -17.31 6.46 -18.29
C ALA A 261 -17.13 6.63 -16.77
N PHE A 262 -15.89 6.61 -16.28
CA PHE A 262 -15.58 6.87 -14.88
C PHE A 262 -15.87 8.31 -14.45
N ASP A 263 -15.48 9.29 -15.27
CA ASP A 263 -15.65 10.71 -14.97
C ASP A 263 -17.11 11.15 -14.91
N ALA A 264 -18.00 10.44 -15.62
CA ALA A 264 -19.44 10.69 -15.59
C ALA A 264 -20.03 10.57 -14.16
N ASP A 265 -19.44 9.70 -13.34
CA ASP A 265 -19.90 9.39 -11.98
C ASP A 265 -18.81 9.70 -10.93
N LEU A 266 -17.83 10.58 -11.24
CA LEU A 266 -16.66 10.86 -10.39
C LEU A 266 -17.03 11.26 -8.96
N SER A 267 -18.01 12.17 -8.80
CA SER A 267 -18.47 12.63 -7.49
C SER A 267 -19.16 11.53 -6.68
N LEU A 268 -19.73 10.51 -7.33
CA LEU A 268 -20.31 9.34 -6.65
C LEU A 268 -19.22 8.38 -6.19
N HIS A 269 -18.13 8.26 -6.93
CA HIS A 269 -16.99 7.40 -6.57
C HIS A 269 -16.12 7.99 -5.46
N ALA A 270 -16.00 9.32 -5.40
CA ALA A 270 -15.18 10.03 -4.42
C ALA A 270 -16.01 11.09 -3.64
N PRO A 271 -17.04 10.69 -2.88
CA PRO A 271 -17.92 11.62 -2.18
C PRO A 271 -17.22 12.40 -1.05
N THR A 272 -16.07 11.90 -0.59
CA THR A 272 -15.25 12.52 0.45
C THR A 272 -14.35 13.64 -0.07
N LEU A 273 -14.17 13.77 -1.39
CA LEU A 273 -13.34 14.82 -2.00
C LEU A 273 -14.20 16.02 -2.37
N GLN A 274 -13.70 17.23 -2.11
CA GLN A 274 -14.47 18.45 -2.38
C GLN A 274 -14.41 18.86 -3.86
N ARG A 275 -13.26 18.69 -4.52
CA ARG A 275 -13.04 18.98 -5.93
C ARG A 275 -12.20 17.86 -6.56
N PRO A 276 -12.80 16.68 -6.82
CA PRO A 276 -12.07 15.55 -7.35
C PRO A 276 -11.56 15.84 -8.77
N VAL A 277 -10.27 15.62 -8.99
CA VAL A 277 -9.60 15.63 -10.28
C VAL A 277 -9.01 14.25 -10.51
N SER A 278 -9.23 13.70 -11.71
CA SER A 278 -8.83 12.33 -12.03
C SER A 278 -7.97 12.24 -13.28
N TRP A 279 -6.97 11.35 -13.27
CA TRP A 279 -6.11 11.05 -14.42
C TRP A 279 -5.79 9.56 -14.53
N SER A 280 -5.49 9.15 -15.75
CA SER A 280 -5.12 7.77 -16.08
C SER A 280 -3.66 7.50 -15.72
N GLU A 281 -3.41 6.46 -14.93
CA GLU A 281 -2.05 6.03 -14.54
C GLU A 281 -1.53 4.91 -15.43
N MET A 282 -2.35 3.87 -15.62
CA MET A 282 -1.93 2.65 -16.31
C MET A 282 -3.10 1.99 -17.02
N LEU A 283 -2.90 1.49 -18.23
CA LEU A 283 -3.86 0.62 -18.92
C LEU A 283 -3.30 -0.79 -19.04
N LEU A 284 -4.06 -1.77 -18.55
CA LEU A 284 -3.80 -3.19 -18.73
C LEU A 284 -4.72 -3.75 -19.81
N ILE A 285 -4.15 -4.40 -20.80
CA ILE A 285 -4.87 -4.90 -21.97
C ILE A 285 -4.84 -6.43 -21.98
N PRO A 286 -5.97 -7.11 -22.25
CA PRO A 286 -5.99 -8.55 -22.49
C PRO A 286 -5.01 -8.95 -23.58
N ASN A 287 -4.14 -9.92 -23.30
CA ASN A 287 -3.38 -10.58 -24.36
C ASN A 287 -4.32 -11.50 -25.15
N LEU A 288 -4.89 -10.98 -26.25
CA LEU A 288 -5.65 -11.77 -27.20
C LEU A 288 -4.66 -12.62 -28.00
N GLN A 289 -4.38 -13.84 -27.54
CA GLN A 289 -3.73 -14.81 -28.41
C GLN A 289 -4.64 -15.02 -29.63
N PRO A 290 -4.13 -14.95 -30.87
CA PRO A 290 -4.90 -15.34 -32.03
C PRO A 290 -5.34 -16.79 -31.82
N THR A 291 -6.64 -17.02 -31.82
CA THR A 291 -7.22 -18.36 -31.79
C THR A 291 -6.65 -19.11 -32.99
N GLY A 292 -5.72 -20.03 -32.74
CA GLY A 292 -5.17 -20.90 -33.77
C GLY A 292 -6.30 -21.70 -34.41
N GLY A 293 -6.48 -21.49 -35.72
CA GLY A 293 -7.29 -22.34 -36.59
C GLY A 293 -6.54 -23.60 -36.99
#